data_AF-A0A545TY12-F1
#
_entry.id   AF-A0A545TY12-F1
#
_cell.length_a   1.000
_cell.length_b   1.000
_cell.length_c   1.000
_cell.angle_alpha   90.00
_cell.angle_beta   90.00
_cell.angle_gamma   90.00
#
_symmetry.space_group_name_H-M   'P 1'
#
loop_
_entity.id
_entity.type
_entity.pdbx_description
1 polymer ?
#
loop_
_entity_poly.entity_id
_entity_poly.type
_entity_poly.pdbx_seq_one_letter_code
_entity_poly.pdbx_strand_id
1 'polypeptide(L)'
;MASDGGDRYALGRLVLDYLKTFMWPVIALVVVILFQDDVRGILENREVELAGVVRIGPQIEQLQQQATEEIADIRALLQTQTERGGGADPEAAGQVTADIENKLTKLSSRLTRGVEQIQQTAPVVVRNQGVTPAAAQEERLQRVSALERHGFSALLDRDVQAAIKAFGEAVAIWPEYHNVSAVSDLLTTWENELSDAQSPKWSELYRTVLTDLSWGMPSDLRPEFRSLATKSY
;
A
#
# COMPACT_ATOMS: atom_id res chain seq x y z
N MET A 1 55.62 -27.89 46.88
CA MET A 1 54.79 -26.72 47.22
C MET A 1 54.26 -26.10 45.94
N ALA A 2 53.05 -26.48 45.50
CA ALA A 2 52.24 -25.75 44.51
C ALA A 2 50.93 -26.53 44.30
N SER A 3 49.98 -26.40 45.21
CA SER A 3 48.63 -26.97 45.03
C SER A 3 47.56 -26.16 45.76
N ASP A 4 47.66 -24.82 45.72
CA ASP A 4 46.68 -23.95 46.40
C ASP A 4 46.11 -22.85 45.48
N GLY A 5 46.46 -22.87 44.19
CA GLY A 5 45.99 -21.89 43.20
C GLY A 5 44.69 -22.29 42.49
N GLY A 6 44.43 -23.58 42.29
CA GLY A 6 43.32 -24.06 41.43
C GLY A 6 41.92 -23.94 42.06
N ASP A 7 41.80 -24.21 43.35
CA ASP A 7 40.49 -24.28 44.03
C ASP A 7 39.83 -22.90 44.20
N ARG A 8 40.64 -21.83 44.32
CA ARG A 8 40.12 -20.46 44.44
C ARG A 8 39.50 -19.94 43.15
N TYR A 9 40.01 -20.35 41.98
CA TYR A 9 39.41 -20.01 40.69
C TYR A 9 38.14 -20.82 40.42
N ALA A 10 38.08 -22.07 40.86
CA ALA A 10 36.87 -22.90 40.75
C ALA A 10 35.73 -22.36 41.64
N LEU A 11 36.04 -22.04 42.91
CA LEU A 11 35.08 -21.39 43.82
C LEU A 11 34.67 -20.00 43.33
N GLY A 12 35.62 -19.20 42.84
CA GLY A 12 35.32 -17.88 42.28
C GLY A 12 34.39 -17.94 41.06
N ARG A 13 34.58 -18.94 40.18
CA ARG A 13 33.71 -19.15 39.02
C ARG A 13 32.33 -19.64 39.42
N LEU A 14 32.25 -20.54 40.41
CA LEU A 14 30.98 -21.06 40.91
C LEU A 14 30.18 -19.99 41.67
N VAL A 15 30.85 -19.15 42.46
CA VAL A 15 30.25 -17.98 43.11
C VAL A 15 29.84 -16.93 42.08
N LEU A 16 30.62 -16.72 41.02
CA LEU A 16 30.27 -15.81 39.93
C LEU A 16 29.07 -16.31 39.12
N ASP A 17 28.99 -17.61 38.86
CA ASP A 17 27.83 -18.23 38.18
C ASP A 17 26.60 -18.21 39.08
N TYR A 18 26.76 -18.41 40.40
CA TYR A 18 25.68 -18.25 41.36
C TYR A 18 25.22 -16.78 41.44
N LEU A 19 26.15 -15.83 41.49
CA LEU A 19 25.86 -14.39 41.45
C LEU A 19 25.15 -14.03 40.15
N LYS A 20 25.63 -14.45 38.97
CA LYS A 20 24.92 -14.18 37.71
C LYS A 20 23.52 -14.77 37.67
N THR A 21 23.38 -16.02 38.12
CA THR A 21 22.09 -16.73 38.09
C THR A 21 21.10 -16.14 39.07
N PHE A 22 21.54 -15.66 40.23
CA PHE A 22 20.67 -15.10 41.27
C PHE A 22 20.46 -13.59 41.14
N MET A 23 21.43 -12.87 40.56
CA MET A 23 21.31 -11.43 40.29
C MET A 23 20.30 -11.16 39.19
N TRP A 24 20.16 -12.04 38.19
CA TRP A 24 19.23 -11.80 37.09
C TRP A 24 17.75 -11.71 37.54
N PRO A 25 17.23 -12.64 38.36
CA PRO A 25 15.91 -12.52 38.97
C PRO A 25 15.74 -11.28 39.85
N VAL A 26 16.77 -10.93 40.62
CA VAL A 26 16.73 -9.76 41.53
C VAL A 26 16.74 -8.46 40.75
N ILE A 27 17.57 -8.34 39.71
CA ILE A 27 17.59 -7.20 38.78
C ILE A 27 16.25 -7.10 38.07
N ALA A 28 15.70 -8.22 37.57
CA ALA A 28 14.38 -8.23 36.95
C ALA A 28 13.29 -7.74 37.94
N LEU A 29 13.33 -8.19 39.19
CA LEU A 29 12.40 -7.74 40.23
C LEU A 29 12.54 -6.24 40.52
N VAL A 30 13.77 -5.74 40.64
CA VAL A 30 14.05 -4.32 40.90
C VAL A 30 13.63 -3.44 39.72
N VAL A 31 13.85 -3.89 38.47
CA VAL A 31 13.35 -3.21 37.28
C VAL A 31 11.83 -3.17 37.28
N VAL A 32 11.15 -4.29 37.59
CA VAL A 32 9.68 -4.34 37.70
C VAL A 32 9.17 -3.38 38.78
N ILE A 33 9.88 -3.23 39.91
CA ILE A 33 9.49 -2.34 41.01
C ILE A 33 9.73 -0.86 40.68
N LEU A 34 10.89 -0.52 40.12
CA LEU A 34 11.25 0.88 39.79
C LEU A 34 10.51 1.41 38.56
N PHE A 35 10.19 0.54 37.61
CA PHE A 35 9.43 0.87 36.42
C PHE A 35 7.99 0.36 36.52
N GLN A 36 7.39 0.31 37.72
CA GLN A 36 6.04 -0.25 37.91
C GLN A 36 5.01 0.37 36.95
N ASP A 37 5.07 1.67 36.68
CA ASP A 37 4.11 2.34 35.79
C ASP A 37 4.37 2.02 34.30
N ASP A 38 5.64 1.99 33.88
CA ASP A 38 6.02 1.65 32.49
C ASP A 38 5.89 0.14 32.21
N VAL A 39 6.21 -0.73 33.17
CA VAL A 39 6.15 -2.19 33.06
C VAL A 39 4.73 -2.69 33.21
N ARG A 40 3.89 -2.07 34.04
CA ARG A 40 2.44 -2.34 34.05
C ARG A 40 1.80 -1.82 32.77
N GLY A 41 2.23 -0.68 32.26
CA GLY A 41 1.87 -0.19 30.92
C GLY A 41 2.33 -1.12 29.79
N ILE A 42 3.46 -1.83 29.92
CA ILE A 42 3.95 -2.79 28.92
C ILE A 42 3.32 -4.18 29.12
N LEU A 43 3.03 -4.63 30.34
CA LEU A 43 2.43 -5.94 30.63
C LEU A 43 0.91 -5.95 30.43
N GLU A 44 0.19 -4.87 30.75
CA GLU A 44 -1.23 -4.72 30.40
C GLU A 44 -1.43 -4.52 28.89
N ASN A 45 -0.39 -4.07 28.15
CA ASN A 45 -0.41 -3.92 26.70
C ASN A 45 0.33 -5.04 25.93
N ARG A 46 0.76 -6.14 26.58
CA ARG A 46 1.47 -7.28 25.91
C ARG A 46 0.84 -8.66 26.04
N GLU A 47 -0.43 -8.75 26.42
CA GLU A 47 -1.30 -9.82 25.94
C GLU A 47 -2.14 -9.19 24.82
N VAL A 48 -1.67 -8.98 23.59
CA VAL A 48 -1.43 -9.98 22.53
C VAL A 48 -0.44 -9.38 21.50
N GLU A 49 0.85 -9.65 21.63
CA GLU A 49 1.84 -9.42 20.54
C GLU A 49 2.54 -10.73 20.15
N LEU A 50 1.81 -11.84 20.17
CA LEU A 50 2.18 -13.10 19.53
C LEU A 50 0.85 -13.72 19.05
N ALA A 51 0.65 -13.75 17.72
CA ALA A 51 -0.54 -14.24 17.00
C ALA A 51 -1.69 -13.24 16.76
N GLY A 52 -1.52 -12.38 15.74
CA GLY A 52 -2.63 -11.88 14.91
C GLY A 52 -3.51 -10.78 15.52
N VAL A 53 -3.73 -9.73 14.75
CA VAL A 53 -4.75 -8.68 14.95
C VAL A 53 -4.35 -7.53 15.89
N VAL A 54 -3.53 -6.62 15.34
CA VAL A 54 -3.89 -5.20 15.41
C VAL A 54 -4.48 -4.86 14.04
N ARG A 55 -5.63 -4.18 13.99
CA ARG A 55 -6.38 -3.81 12.76
C ARG A 55 -5.60 -2.96 11.73
N ILE A 56 -4.32 -2.76 11.98
CA ILE A 56 -3.31 -2.17 11.10
C ILE A 56 -2.99 -3.11 9.91
N GLY A 57 -3.18 -4.44 10.07
CA GLY A 57 -2.87 -5.45 9.04
C GLY A 57 -3.47 -5.22 7.64
N PRO A 58 -4.81 -5.15 7.47
CA PRO A 58 -5.42 -5.08 6.13
C PRO A 58 -5.12 -3.78 5.39
N GLN A 59 -5.00 -2.65 6.11
CA GLN A 59 -4.66 -1.36 5.47
C GLN A 59 -3.18 -1.30 5.06
N ILE A 60 -2.28 -1.86 5.88
CA ILE A 60 -0.87 -2.01 5.51
C ILE A 60 -0.71 -2.97 4.34
N GLU A 61 -1.40 -4.11 4.34
CA GLU A 61 -1.37 -5.08 3.25
C GLU A 61 -1.86 -4.47 1.94
N GLN A 62 -2.98 -3.74 1.97
CA GLN A 62 -3.50 -3.03 0.80
C GLN A 62 -2.51 -1.95 0.30
N LEU A 63 -1.95 -1.14 1.21
CA LEU A 63 -0.98 -0.10 0.85
C LEU A 63 0.31 -0.71 0.27
N GLN A 64 0.80 -1.79 0.86
CA GLN A 64 1.97 -2.53 0.39
C GLN A 64 1.72 -3.16 -0.98
N GLN A 65 0.54 -3.76 -1.19
CA GLN A 65 0.14 -4.33 -2.46
C GLN A 65 0.07 -3.24 -3.54
N GLN A 66 -0.62 -2.14 -3.28
CA GLN A 66 -0.71 -0.99 -4.19
C GLN A 66 0.68 -0.40 -4.52
N ALA A 67 1.54 -0.20 -3.52
CA ALA A 67 2.90 0.28 -3.74
C ALA A 67 3.73 -0.68 -4.59
N THR A 68 3.58 -2.00 -4.39
CA THR A 68 4.27 -3.02 -5.19
C THR A 68 3.84 -2.99 -6.65
N GLU A 69 2.54 -2.80 -6.90
CA GLU A 69 1.99 -2.70 -8.26
C GLU A 69 2.45 -1.41 -8.97
N GLU A 70 2.52 -0.27 -8.27
CA GLU A 70 3.08 0.97 -8.81
C GLU A 70 4.58 0.84 -9.12
N ILE A 71 5.35 0.17 -8.27
CA ILE A 71 6.77 -0.11 -8.54
C ILE A 71 6.92 -1.01 -9.77
N ALA A 72 6.03 -1.98 -9.96
CA ALA A 72 6.02 -2.82 -11.14
C ALA A 72 5.72 -2.01 -12.42
N ASP A 73 4.81 -1.04 -12.37
CA ASP A 73 4.58 -0.12 -13.49
C ASP A 73 5.82 0.69 -13.84
N ILE A 74 6.50 1.27 -12.82
CA ILE A 74 7.72 2.06 -13.03
C ILE A 74 8.82 1.21 -13.67
N ARG A 75 8.98 -0.05 -13.22
CA ARG A 75 9.93 -0.98 -13.84
C ARG A 75 9.61 -1.28 -15.30
N ALA A 76 8.33 -1.43 -15.65
CA ALA A 76 7.91 -1.66 -17.02
C ALA A 76 8.19 -0.44 -17.93
N LEU A 77 7.96 0.78 -17.43
CA LEU A 77 8.32 2.02 -18.14
C LEU A 77 9.84 2.12 -18.37
N LEU A 78 10.65 1.79 -17.34
CA LEU A 78 12.11 1.77 -17.44
C LEU A 78 12.63 0.71 -18.43
N GLN A 79 12.02 -0.48 -18.47
CA GLN A 79 12.36 -1.50 -19.46
C GLN A 79 12.08 -1.01 -20.89
N THR A 80 10.92 -0.39 -21.10
CA THR A 80 10.55 0.21 -22.39
C THR A 80 11.55 1.27 -22.83
N GLN A 81 12.08 2.07 -21.90
CA GLN A 81 13.14 3.05 -22.17
C GLN A 81 14.47 2.37 -22.53
N THR A 82 14.85 1.32 -21.80
CA THR A 82 16.12 0.60 -21.98
C THR A 82 16.16 -0.14 -23.32
N GLU A 83 15.06 -0.75 -23.72
CA GLU A 83 14.92 -1.44 -25.01
C GLU A 83 14.95 -0.47 -26.20
N ARG A 84 14.42 0.74 -26.03
CA ARG A 84 14.44 1.80 -27.06
C ARG A 84 15.75 2.58 -27.13
N GLY A 85 16.54 2.59 -26.05
CA GLY A 85 17.86 3.23 -25.97
C GLY A 85 18.92 2.65 -26.91
N GLY A 86 18.64 1.53 -27.59
CA GLY A 86 19.48 0.96 -28.65
C GLY A 86 19.39 1.66 -30.01
N GLY A 87 18.44 2.59 -30.23
CA GLY A 87 18.34 3.29 -31.51
C GLY A 87 17.17 4.26 -31.76
N ALA A 88 16.40 4.71 -30.76
CA ALA A 88 15.18 5.49 -31.00
C ALA A 88 15.20 6.95 -30.49
N ASP A 89 14.30 7.73 -31.11
CA ASP A 89 13.99 9.15 -31.02
C ASP A 89 14.14 9.80 -29.62
N PRO A 90 14.94 10.88 -29.46
CA PRO A 90 15.15 11.55 -28.17
C PRO A 90 13.86 12.10 -27.53
N GLU A 91 12.82 12.40 -28.33
CA GLU A 91 11.57 12.97 -27.84
C GLU A 91 10.72 11.93 -27.07
N ALA A 92 10.69 10.68 -27.54
CA ALA A 92 10.00 9.57 -26.85
C ALA A 92 10.71 9.19 -25.54
N ALA A 93 12.04 9.23 -25.51
CA ALA A 93 12.83 9.01 -24.30
C ALA A 93 12.57 10.09 -23.23
N GLY A 94 12.38 11.34 -23.67
CA GLY A 94 11.98 12.44 -22.80
C GLY A 94 10.60 12.22 -22.15
N GLN A 95 9.61 11.76 -22.93
CA GLN A 95 8.27 11.49 -22.41
C GLN A 95 8.23 10.36 -21.38
N VAL A 96 8.92 9.24 -21.64
CA VAL A 96 8.96 8.11 -20.68
C VAL A 96 9.64 8.54 -19.36
N THR A 97 10.67 9.38 -19.43
CA THR A 97 11.33 9.92 -18.24
C THR A 97 10.38 10.80 -17.43
N ALA A 98 9.64 11.70 -18.10
CA ALA A 98 8.65 12.55 -17.45
C ALA A 98 7.51 11.73 -16.80
N ASP A 99 7.04 10.66 -17.45
CA ASP A 99 6.01 9.77 -16.92
C ASP A 99 6.48 9.05 -15.65
N ILE A 100 7.75 8.59 -15.63
CA ILE A 100 8.36 7.96 -14.46
C ILE A 100 8.48 8.95 -13.28
N GLU A 101 8.96 10.16 -13.53
CA GLU A 101 9.09 11.20 -12.48
C GLU A 101 7.73 11.57 -11.88
N ASN A 102 6.70 11.70 -12.72
CA ASN A 102 5.34 11.98 -12.28
C ASN A 102 4.79 10.83 -11.42
N LYS A 103 4.93 9.57 -11.86
CA LYS A 103 4.54 8.38 -11.08
C LYS A 103 5.26 8.32 -9.73
N LEU A 104 6.57 8.56 -9.69
CA LEU A 104 7.37 8.54 -8.46
C LEU A 104 6.91 9.63 -7.47
N THR A 105 6.67 10.84 -7.97
CA THR A 105 6.19 11.96 -7.15
C THR A 105 4.83 11.66 -6.54
N LYS A 106 3.89 11.14 -7.36
CA LYS A 106 2.56 10.76 -6.90
C LYS A 106 2.61 9.61 -5.90
N LEU A 107 3.39 8.57 -6.20
CA LEU A 107 3.59 7.42 -5.32
C LEU A 107 4.12 7.85 -3.96
N SER A 108 5.18 8.67 -3.93
CA SER A 108 5.73 9.24 -2.69
C SER A 108 4.67 10.01 -1.89
N SER A 109 3.91 10.90 -2.55
CA SER A 109 2.86 11.67 -1.88
C SER A 109 1.73 10.82 -1.31
N ARG A 110 1.39 9.70 -1.98
CA ARG A 110 0.34 8.77 -1.55
C ARG A 110 0.83 7.89 -0.40
N LEU A 111 2.06 7.40 -0.46
CA LEU A 111 2.69 6.65 0.63
C LEU A 111 2.83 7.50 1.90
N THR A 112 3.31 8.75 1.80
CA THR A 112 3.42 9.64 2.96
C THR A 112 2.06 9.85 3.62
N ARG A 113 1.02 10.18 2.84
CA ARG A 113 -0.36 10.34 3.35
C ARG A 113 -0.92 9.04 3.94
N GLY A 114 -0.68 7.90 3.29
CA GLY A 114 -1.12 6.59 3.78
C GLY A 114 -0.47 6.22 5.11
N VAL A 115 0.84 6.47 5.26
CA VAL A 115 1.57 6.25 6.51
C VAL A 115 1.08 7.20 7.61
N GLU A 116 0.86 8.49 7.31
CA GLU A 116 0.28 9.45 8.26
C GLU A 116 -1.11 9.03 8.73
N GLN A 117 -1.96 8.56 7.82
CA GLN A 117 -3.32 8.09 8.14
C GLN A 117 -3.30 6.84 9.02
N ILE A 118 -2.37 5.91 8.77
CA ILE A 118 -2.17 4.71 9.61
C ILE A 118 -1.66 5.11 11.01
N GLN A 119 -0.73 6.06 11.10
CA GLN A 119 -0.23 6.55 12.39
C GLN A 119 -1.32 7.27 13.20
N GLN A 120 -2.20 8.04 12.55
CA GLN A 120 -3.32 8.71 13.20
C GLN A 120 -4.44 7.75 13.63
N THR A 121 -4.49 6.53 13.10
CA THR A 121 -5.53 5.53 13.39
C THR A 121 -5.12 4.44 14.39
N ALA A 122 -3.91 4.49 14.95
CA ALA A 122 -3.45 3.57 15.99
C ALA A 122 -3.66 4.11 17.43
N PRO A 123 -4.14 3.30 18.39
CA PRO A 123 -5.40 2.57 18.44
C PRO A 123 -6.45 3.30 19.32
N VAL A 124 -7.66 3.49 18.81
CA VAL A 124 -8.84 3.58 19.69
C VAL A 124 -9.26 2.16 20.02
N VAL A 125 -9.11 1.75 21.29
CA VAL A 125 -9.67 0.51 21.83
C VAL A 125 -11.19 0.57 21.69
N VAL A 126 -11.75 0.04 20.61
CA VAL A 126 -13.20 -0.12 20.47
C VAL A 126 -13.59 -1.44 21.13
N ARG A 127 -13.93 -1.33 22.41
CA ARG A 127 -14.64 -2.35 23.16
C ARG A 127 -16.14 -2.33 22.76
N ASN A 128 -16.65 -3.53 22.56
CA ASN A 128 -18.06 -3.96 22.60
C ASN A 128 -18.89 -4.01 21.31
N GLN A 129 -19.51 -5.19 21.21
CA GLN A 129 -20.42 -5.73 20.22
C GLN A 129 -21.75 -4.97 20.19
N GLY A 130 -22.28 -4.81 18.99
CA GLY A 130 -23.65 -4.39 18.71
C GLY A 130 -23.79 -4.28 17.19
N VAL A 131 -24.59 -5.17 16.59
CA VAL A 131 -25.05 -5.22 15.18
C VAL A 131 -24.36 -4.18 14.26
N THR A 132 -23.23 -4.56 13.66
CA THR A 132 -22.12 -3.64 13.36
C THR A 132 -22.24 -2.83 12.05
N PRO A 133 -21.95 -1.50 12.07
CA PRO A 133 -21.71 -0.69 10.87
C PRO A 133 -20.57 -1.20 9.95
N ALA A 134 -19.73 -2.12 10.43
CA ALA A 134 -18.65 -2.73 9.65
C ALA A 134 -19.12 -3.61 8.48
N ALA A 135 -20.19 -4.39 8.65
CA ALA A 135 -20.70 -5.26 7.58
C ALA A 135 -21.31 -4.46 6.42
N ALA A 136 -22.04 -3.39 6.75
CA ALA A 136 -22.58 -2.46 5.76
C ALA A 136 -21.48 -1.65 5.05
N GLN A 137 -20.35 -1.41 5.72
CA GLN A 137 -19.18 -0.76 5.12
C GLN A 137 -18.44 -1.72 4.17
N GLU A 138 -18.33 -3.00 4.54
CA GLU A 138 -17.73 -4.04 3.70
C GLU A 138 -18.56 -4.31 2.43
N GLU A 139 -19.88 -4.40 2.55
CA GLU A 139 -20.79 -4.51 1.39
C GLU A 139 -20.67 -3.29 0.47
N ARG A 140 -20.55 -2.09 1.05
CA ARG A 140 -20.34 -0.85 0.29
C ARG A 140 -19.02 -0.87 -0.47
N LEU A 141 -17.93 -1.30 0.18
CA LEU A 141 -16.62 -1.47 -0.44
C LEU A 141 -16.69 -2.45 -1.62
N GLN A 142 -17.28 -3.63 -1.41
CA GLN A 142 -17.41 -4.65 -2.45
C GLN A 142 -18.19 -4.12 -3.66
N ARG A 143 -19.28 -3.39 -3.42
CA ARG A 143 -20.08 -2.80 -4.49
C ARG A 143 -19.31 -1.73 -5.28
N VAL A 144 -18.53 -0.89 -4.61
CA VAL A 144 -17.65 0.10 -5.26
C VAL A 144 -16.57 -0.59 -6.08
N SER A 145 -15.89 -1.60 -5.52
CA SER A 145 -14.86 -2.35 -6.24
C SER A 145 -15.40 -3.08 -7.47
N ALA A 146 -16.63 -3.61 -7.41
CA ALA A 146 -17.28 -4.22 -8.56
C ALA A 146 -17.58 -3.21 -9.67
N LEU A 147 -18.08 -2.02 -9.31
CA LEU A 147 -18.34 -0.94 -10.25
C LEU A 147 -17.06 -0.36 -10.86
N GLU A 148 -16.01 -0.21 -10.05
CA GLU A 148 -14.69 0.22 -10.52
C GLU A 148 -14.12 -0.78 -11.53
N ARG A 149 -14.15 -2.08 -11.21
CA ARG A 149 -13.72 -3.12 -12.14
C ARG A 149 -14.54 -3.11 -13.43
N HIS A 150 -15.85 -2.93 -13.34
CA HIS A 150 -16.73 -2.83 -14.50
C HIS A 150 -16.37 -1.60 -15.35
N GLY A 151 -16.10 -0.44 -14.72
CA GLY A 151 -15.66 0.77 -15.42
C GLY A 151 -14.35 0.58 -16.17
N PHE A 152 -13.34 -0.01 -15.52
CA PHE A 152 -12.06 -0.30 -16.18
C PHE A 152 -12.18 -1.35 -17.29
N SER A 153 -13.04 -2.35 -17.13
CA SER A 153 -13.30 -3.34 -18.18
C SER A 153 -13.96 -2.68 -19.39
N ALA A 154 -14.95 -1.81 -19.16
CA ALA A 154 -15.60 -1.06 -20.23
C ALA A 154 -14.61 -0.15 -21.01
N LEU A 155 -13.60 0.40 -20.34
CA LEU A 155 -12.53 1.15 -21.02
C LEU A 155 -11.66 0.28 -21.94
N LEU A 156 -11.43 -0.98 -21.59
CA LEU A 156 -10.74 -1.95 -22.45
C LEU A 156 -11.59 -2.30 -23.67
N ASP A 157 -12.90 -2.42 -23.47
CA ASP A 157 -13.90 -2.67 -24.52
C ASP A 157 -14.21 -1.41 -25.37
N ARG A 158 -13.61 -0.26 -25.03
CA ARG A 158 -13.86 1.06 -25.64
C ARG A 158 -15.31 1.55 -25.51
N ASP A 159 -16.03 1.05 -24.51
CA ASP A 159 -17.38 1.51 -24.19
C ASP A 159 -17.32 2.66 -23.16
N VAL A 160 -17.21 3.89 -23.69
CA VAL A 160 -17.13 5.12 -22.88
C VAL A 160 -18.38 5.32 -22.03
N GLN A 161 -19.56 4.98 -22.56
CA GLN A 161 -20.84 5.20 -21.88
C GLN A 161 -20.98 4.27 -20.68
N ALA A 162 -20.67 2.99 -20.87
CA ALA A 162 -20.66 2.02 -19.78
C ALA A 162 -19.62 2.41 -18.72
N ALA A 163 -18.45 2.89 -19.12
CA ALA A 163 -17.40 3.35 -18.21
C ALA A 163 -17.84 4.57 -17.38
N ILE A 164 -18.36 5.63 -18.02
CA ILE A 164 -18.88 6.84 -17.34
C ILE A 164 -19.96 6.46 -16.33
N LYS A 165 -20.91 5.60 -16.74
CA LYS A 165 -21.98 5.14 -15.85
C LYS A 165 -21.43 4.38 -14.64
N ALA A 166 -20.54 3.42 -14.86
CA ALA A 166 -19.99 2.60 -13.79
C ALA A 166 -19.18 3.42 -12.77
N PHE A 167 -18.32 4.31 -13.26
CA PHE A 167 -17.55 5.20 -12.39
C PHE A 167 -18.45 6.22 -11.68
N GLY A 168 -19.46 6.79 -12.36
CA GLY A 168 -20.44 7.68 -11.74
C GLY A 168 -21.23 7.01 -10.61
N GLU A 169 -21.67 5.76 -10.81
CA GLU A 169 -22.33 4.97 -9.77
C GLU A 169 -21.39 4.69 -8.58
N ALA A 170 -20.11 4.42 -8.84
CA ALA A 170 -19.11 4.23 -7.80
C ALA A 170 -18.87 5.53 -7.00
N VAL A 171 -18.78 6.70 -7.65
CA VAL A 171 -18.67 8.01 -7.00
C VAL A 171 -19.88 8.29 -6.12
N ALA A 172 -21.09 7.97 -6.58
CA ALA A 172 -22.31 8.17 -5.81
C ALA A 172 -22.32 7.35 -4.50
N ILE A 173 -21.67 6.18 -4.49
CA ILE A 173 -21.55 5.32 -3.31
C ILE A 173 -20.38 5.76 -2.41
N TRP A 174 -19.27 6.21 -3.00
CA TRP A 174 -18.07 6.63 -2.27
C TRP A 174 -17.43 7.90 -2.86
N PRO A 175 -17.93 9.10 -2.50
CA PRO A 175 -17.46 10.36 -3.07
C PRO A 175 -15.99 10.69 -2.79
N GLU A 176 -15.45 10.19 -1.67
CA GLU A 176 -14.05 10.41 -1.28
C GLU A 176 -13.05 9.58 -2.10
N TYR A 177 -13.53 8.67 -2.97
CA TYR A 177 -12.65 7.83 -3.77
C TYR A 177 -12.17 8.56 -5.02
N HIS A 178 -11.17 9.42 -4.80
CA HIS A 178 -10.68 10.40 -5.78
C HIS A 178 -10.26 9.83 -7.12
N ASN A 179 -9.80 8.58 -7.16
CA ASN A 179 -9.35 7.99 -8.41
C ASN A 179 -10.53 7.79 -9.38
N VAL A 180 -11.62 7.24 -8.88
CA VAL A 180 -12.82 6.95 -9.66
C VAL A 180 -13.53 8.23 -10.11
N SER A 181 -13.56 9.27 -9.25
CA SER A 181 -14.12 10.58 -9.65
C SER A 181 -13.30 11.23 -10.75
N ALA A 182 -11.96 11.23 -10.64
CA ALA A 182 -11.10 11.81 -11.65
C ALA A 182 -11.20 11.10 -13.01
N VAL A 183 -11.32 9.75 -13.01
CA VAL A 183 -11.57 9.00 -14.24
C VAL A 183 -12.93 9.37 -14.83
N SER A 184 -14.00 9.44 -14.02
CA SER A 184 -15.33 9.83 -14.49
C SER A 184 -15.34 11.23 -15.14
N ASP A 185 -14.69 12.20 -14.50
CA ASP A 185 -14.60 13.59 -15.01
C ASP A 185 -13.80 13.65 -16.32
N LEU A 186 -12.69 12.91 -16.39
CA LEU A 186 -11.87 12.81 -17.60
C LEU A 186 -12.66 12.24 -18.77
N LEU A 187 -13.37 11.13 -18.55
CA LEU A 187 -14.18 10.47 -19.58
C LEU A 187 -15.32 11.34 -20.07
N THR A 188 -15.98 12.07 -19.15
CA THR A 188 -17.05 13.01 -19.50
C THR A 188 -16.50 14.17 -20.33
N THR A 189 -15.30 14.67 -20.00
CA THR A 189 -14.65 15.73 -20.77
C THR A 189 -14.26 15.29 -22.18
N TRP A 190 -13.82 14.04 -22.32
CA TRP A 190 -13.32 13.49 -23.59
C TRP A 190 -14.35 12.65 -24.35
N GLU A 191 -15.60 12.62 -23.91
CA GLU A 191 -16.66 11.75 -24.44
C GLU A 191 -16.78 11.84 -25.97
N ASN A 192 -16.79 13.06 -26.51
CA ASN A 192 -16.89 13.31 -27.95
C ASN A 192 -15.66 12.79 -28.71
N GLU A 193 -14.46 12.92 -28.13
CA GLU A 193 -13.20 12.50 -28.76
C GLU A 193 -12.98 10.98 -28.66
N LEU A 194 -13.56 10.33 -27.64
CA LEU A 194 -13.50 8.90 -27.41
C LEU A 194 -14.65 8.13 -28.08
N SER A 195 -15.66 8.84 -28.59
CA SER A 195 -16.77 8.25 -29.35
C SER A 195 -16.31 7.54 -30.62
N ASP A 196 -15.19 7.96 -31.20
CA ASP A 196 -14.50 7.19 -32.25
C ASP A 196 -13.53 6.19 -31.61
N ALA A 197 -13.81 4.90 -31.80
CA ALA A 197 -12.96 3.82 -31.32
C ALA A 197 -11.54 3.88 -31.90
N GLN A 198 -11.32 4.47 -33.07
CA GLN A 198 -9.98 4.60 -33.69
C GLN A 198 -9.27 5.92 -33.33
N SER A 199 -9.88 6.75 -32.49
CA SER A 199 -9.30 8.02 -32.08
C SER A 199 -7.95 7.81 -31.38
N PRO A 200 -6.91 8.61 -31.72
CA PRO A 200 -5.64 8.58 -30.99
C PRO A 200 -5.81 8.96 -29.51
N LYS A 201 -6.94 9.61 -29.16
CA LYS A 201 -7.29 9.99 -27.79
C LYS A 201 -7.40 8.79 -26.85
N TRP A 202 -7.74 7.62 -27.36
CA TRP A 202 -7.78 6.37 -26.58
C TRP A 202 -6.44 6.04 -25.95
N SER A 203 -5.34 6.26 -26.68
CA SER A 203 -4.02 5.99 -26.13
C SER A 203 -3.60 7.01 -25.09
N GLU A 204 -3.90 8.28 -25.34
CA GLU A 204 -3.69 9.34 -24.36
C GLU A 204 -4.43 9.02 -23.07
N LEU A 205 -5.68 8.55 -23.17
CA LEU A 205 -6.48 8.08 -22.03
C LEU A 205 -5.80 6.93 -21.30
N TYR A 206 -5.41 5.86 -21.99
CA TYR A 206 -4.76 4.71 -21.34
C TYR A 206 -3.46 5.12 -20.64
N ARG A 207 -2.69 6.03 -21.25
CA ARG A 207 -1.49 6.58 -20.61
C ARG A 207 -1.83 7.38 -19.37
N THR A 208 -2.74 8.36 -19.45
CA THR A 208 -3.17 9.17 -18.31
C THR A 208 -3.73 8.31 -17.18
N VAL A 209 -4.53 7.29 -17.51
CA VAL A 209 -5.06 6.36 -16.51
C VAL A 209 -3.93 5.59 -15.84
N LEU A 210 -2.95 5.09 -16.60
CA LEU A 210 -1.82 4.37 -16.01
C LEU A 210 -0.90 5.29 -15.18
N THR A 211 -0.59 6.49 -15.64
CA THR A 211 0.35 7.41 -14.98
C THR A 211 -0.26 8.10 -13.77
N ASP A 212 -1.51 8.55 -13.90
CA ASP A 212 -2.11 9.46 -12.96
C ASP A 212 -3.21 8.80 -12.12
N LEU A 213 -3.96 7.86 -12.72
CA LEU A 213 -5.22 7.34 -12.18
C LEU A 213 -5.24 5.81 -12.00
N SER A 214 -4.08 5.19 -11.81
CA SER A 214 -3.94 3.73 -11.67
C SER A 214 -4.18 3.22 -10.25
N TRP A 215 -4.27 4.13 -9.27
CA TRP A 215 -4.38 3.77 -7.86
C TRP A 215 -5.76 3.20 -7.51
N GLY A 216 -5.83 1.90 -7.26
CA GLY A 216 -7.11 1.18 -7.08
C GLY A 216 -7.51 0.36 -8.31
N MET A 217 -6.87 0.58 -9.46
CA MET A 217 -7.09 -0.23 -10.65
C MET A 217 -6.82 -1.71 -10.35
N PRO A 218 -7.77 -2.62 -10.70
CA PRO A 218 -7.57 -4.06 -10.54
C PRO A 218 -6.29 -4.53 -11.22
N SER A 219 -5.46 -5.26 -10.47
CA SER A 219 -4.11 -5.62 -10.90
C SER A 219 -4.05 -6.51 -12.14
N ASP A 220 -5.11 -7.27 -12.38
CA ASP A 220 -5.27 -8.13 -13.54
C ASP A 220 -5.58 -7.37 -14.84
N LEU A 221 -6.10 -6.13 -14.75
CA LEU A 221 -6.40 -5.29 -15.91
C LEU A 221 -5.20 -4.42 -16.34
N ARG A 222 -4.28 -4.13 -15.40
CA ARG A 222 -3.09 -3.30 -15.64
C ARG A 222 -2.24 -3.74 -16.85
N PRO A 223 -1.93 -5.05 -17.06
CA PRO A 223 -1.13 -5.49 -18.20
C PRO A 223 -1.77 -5.14 -19.56
N GLU A 224 -3.09 -5.23 -19.66
CA GLU A 224 -3.82 -4.94 -20.89
C GLU A 224 -3.81 -3.44 -21.21
N PHE A 225 -4.04 -2.60 -20.19
CA PHE A 225 -3.85 -1.14 -20.30
C PHE A 225 -2.44 -0.78 -20.77
N ARG A 226 -1.39 -1.42 -20.23
CA ARG A 226 -0.01 -1.17 -20.66
C ARG A 226 0.18 -1.52 -22.13
N SER A 227 -0.33 -2.67 -22.58
CA SER A 227 -0.25 -3.07 -24.00
C SER A 227 -0.89 -2.03 -24.91
N LEU A 228 -2.07 -1.51 -24.52
CA LEU A 228 -2.80 -0.51 -25.29
C LEU A 228 -2.12 0.88 -25.29
N ALA A 229 -1.54 1.31 -24.16
CA ALA A 229 -0.80 2.56 -24.07
C ALA A 229 0.52 2.54 -24.87
N THR A 230 1.17 1.37 -24.98
CA THR A 230 2.46 1.25 -25.68
C THR A 230 2.32 1.26 -27.20
N LYS A 231 1.15 0.88 -27.74
CA LYS A 231 0.83 0.85 -29.18
C LYS A 231 0.77 2.24 -29.85
N SER A 232 1.05 3.32 -29.13
CA SER A 232 0.94 4.70 -29.62
C SER A 232 2.19 5.53 -29.41
N TYR A 233 3.26 4.87 -28.98
CA TYR A 233 4.63 5.30 -29.22
C TYR A 233 5.13 4.62 -30.50
#